data_AF-A0AAD4D0B1-F1
#
_entry.id   AF-A0AAD4D0B1-F1
#
_cell.length_a   1.000
_cell.length_b   1.000
_cell.length_c   1.000
_cell.angle_alpha   90.00
_cell.angle_beta   90.00
_cell.angle_gamma   90.00
#
_symmetry.space_group_name_H-M   'P 1'
#
loop_
_entity.id
_entity.type
_entity.pdbx_description
1 polymer ?
#
loop_
_entity_poly.entity_id
_entity_poly.type
_entity_poly.pdbx_seq_one_letter_code
_entity_poly.pdbx_strand_id
1 'polypeptide(L)'
;NNKMFKTASLVACAVALLSLVNVTSASVPLPQWCTCGDANITQTVCRVVSGNFDGHTCGINDLNKYGWFGSYCNLQQYGTPVCWH
;
A
#
# COMPACT_ATOMS: atom_id res chain seq x y z
N ASN A 1 -32.44 -40.69 14.63
CA ASN A 1 -32.21 -39.24 14.48
C ASN A 1 -31.00 -38.80 15.27
N ASN A 2 -29.81 -38.79 14.68
CA ASN A 2 -28.59 -38.23 15.29
C ASN A 2 -27.57 -37.87 14.19
N LYS A 3 -27.86 -36.86 13.37
CA LYS A 3 -26.92 -36.35 12.34
C LYS A 3 -26.88 -34.82 12.24
N MET A 4 -27.29 -34.10 13.30
CA MET A 4 -27.34 -32.64 13.29
C MET A 4 -26.55 -32.05 14.46
N PHE A 5 -25.30 -32.48 14.67
CA PHE A 5 -24.45 -31.86 15.71
C PHE A 5 -22.97 -31.84 15.33
N LYS A 6 -22.64 -31.67 14.03
CA LYS A 6 -21.23 -31.63 13.59
C LYS A 6 -20.82 -30.51 12.65
N THR A 7 -21.76 -29.71 12.13
CA THR A 7 -21.44 -28.65 11.14
C THR A 7 -21.44 -27.24 11.71
N ALA A 8 -22.12 -26.99 12.84
CA ALA A 8 -22.21 -25.64 13.40
C ALA A 8 -20.90 -25.13 14.02
N SER A 9 -19.96 -26.02 14.38
CA SER A 9 -18.73 -25.65 15.08
C SER A 9 -17.60 -25.16 14.16
N LEU A 10 -17.64 -25.46 12.85
CA LEU A 10 -16.57 -25.09 11.92
C LEU A 10 -16.71 -23.67 11.36
N VAL A 11 -17.93 -23.12 11.34
CA VAL A 11 -18.18 -21.79 10.76
C VAL A 11 -17.78 -20.66 11.71
N ALA A 12 -17.84 -20.89 13.03
CA ALA A 12 -17.51 -19.86 14.02
C ALA A 12 -16.01 -19.51 14.09
N CYS A 13 -15.11 -20.43 13.71
CA CYS A 13 -13.66 -20.17 13.70
C CYS A 13 -13.20 -19.38 12.45
N ALA A 14 -13.94 -19.44 11.34
CA ALA A 14 -13.54 -18.76 10.11
C ALA A 14 -13.79 -17.23 10.19
N VAL A 15 -14.85 -16.80 10.87
CA VAL A 15 -15.20 -15.37 10.97
C VAL A 15 -14.27 -14.60 11.90
N ALA A 16 -13.67 -15.28 12.89
CA ALA A 16 -12.67 -14.67 13.77
C ALA A 16 -11.36 -14.36 13.01
N LEU A 17 -10.93 -15.23 12.08
CA LEU A 17 -9.71 -15.01 11.29
C LEU A 17 -9.83 -13.85 10.28
N LEU A 18 -11.04 -13.58 9.77
CA LEU A 18 -11.29 -12.42 8.92
C LEU A 18 -11.28 -11.09 9.69
N SER A 19 -11.49 -11.13 11.02
CA SER A 19 -11.46 -9.95 11.88
C SER A 19 -10.03 -9.56 12.30
N LEU A 20 -9.05 -10.45 12.08
CA LEU A 20 -7.63 -10.20 12.35
C LEU A 20 -6.87 -9.61 11.15
N VAL A 21 -7.54 -9.21 10.06
CA VAL A 21 -6.98 -8.22 9.12
C VAL A 21 -7.05 -6.85 9.78
N ASN A 22 -6.39 -6.78 10.93
CA ASN A 22 -6.07 -5.61 11.69
C ASN A 22 -5.26 -4.76 10.73
N VAL A 23 -5.94 -3.78 10.14
CA VAL A 23 -5.36 -2.75 9.29
C VAL A 23 -4.29 -2.08 10.14
N THR A 24 -3.07 -2.60 10.05
CA THR A 24 -1.89 -1.93 10.55
C THR A 24 -1.76 -0.73 9.64
N SER A 25 -2.38 0.37 10.06
CA SER A 25 -2.04 1.70 9.60
C SER A 25 -0.64 1.96 10.14
N ALA A 26 0.36 1.30 9.52
CA ALA A 26 1.74 1.67 9.69
C ALA A 26 1.77 3.18 9.46
N SER A 27 2.09 3.93 10.51
CA SER A 27 2.20 5.37 10.42
C SER A 27 3.29 5.64 9.41
N VAL A 28 2.91 5.94 8.17
CA VAL A 28 3.86 6.37 7.14
C VAL A 28 4.34 7.73 7.63
N PRO A 29 5.61 7.83 8.04
CA PRO A 29 6.08 9.09 8.54
C PRO A 29 6.13 10.01 7.30
N LEU A 30 5.48 11.18 7.34
CA LEU A 30 5.48 12.17 6.26
C LEU A 30 6.27 13.43 6.69
N PRO A 31 6.93 14.17 5.78
CA PRO A 31 7.02 13.94 4.33
C PRO A 31 7.98 12.81 3.95
N GLN A 32 7.74 12.12 2.84
CA GLN A 32 8.60 11.05 2.32
C GLN A 32 9.19 11.39 0.96
N TRP A 33 10.40 10.91 0.70
CA TRP A 33 11.01 10.92 -0.62
C TRP A 33 10.97 9.52 -1.19
N CYS A 34 10.28 9.35 -2.32
CA CYS A 34 10.07 8.07 -2.96
C CYS A 34 10.65 8.01 -4.38
N THR A 35 11.11 6.83 -4.79
CA THR A 35 11.57 6.53 -6.16
C THR A 35 11.01 5.21 -6.67
N CYS A 36 10.86 5.11 -7.99
CA CYS A 36 10.40 3.93 -8.73
C CYS A 36 11.55 3.15 -9.39
N GLY A 37 12.79 3.34 -8.92
CA GLY A 37 13.98 2.71 -9.50
C GLY A 37 14.51 3.42 -10.73
N ASP A 38 13.64 4.02 -11.54
CA ASP A 38 14.00 4.89 -12.66
C ASP A 38 13.55 6.35 -12.43
N ALA A 39 14.43 7.30 -12.74
CA ALA A 39 14.17 8.72 -12.50
C ALA A 39 13.08 9.32 -13.42
N ASN A 40 12.99 8.85 -14.66
CA ASN A 40 11.98 9.32 -15.63
C ASN A 40 10.59 8.81 -15.27
N ILE A 41 10.52 7.56 -14.80
CA ILE A 41 9.28 6.97 -14.28
C ILE A 41 8.88 7.64 -12.97
N THR A 42 9.85 7.84 -12.07
CA THR A 42 9.62 8.57 -10.81
C THR A 42 9.08 9.96 -11.09
N GLN A 43 9.63 10.69 -12.07
CA GLN A 43 9.11 11.99 -12.50
C GLN A 43 7.67 11.90 -12.99
N THR A 44 7.37 10.93 -13.86
CA THR A 44 6.03 10.73 -14.42
C THR A 44 5.01 10.45 -13.32
N VAL A 45 5.31 9.49 -12.44
CA VAL A 45 4.46 9.15 -11.30
C VAL A 45 4.31 10.33 -10.35
N CYS A 46 5.40 11.04 -10.06
CA CYS A 46 5.39 12.20 -9.18
C CYS A 46 4.48 13.31 -9.69
N ARG A 47 4.47 13.56 -11.01
CA ARG A 47 3.54 14.50 -11.64
C ARG A 47 2.09 14.05 -11.51
N VAL A 48 1.81 12.76 -11.71
CA VAL A 48 0.45 12.20 -11.56
C VAL A 48 -0.08 12.38 -10.15
N VAL A 49 0.74 12.12 -9.13
CA VAL A 49 0.32 12.26 -7.72
C VAL A 49 0.44 13.70 -7.20
N SER A 50 0.81 14.67 -8.05
CA SER A 50 1.05 16.06 -7.67
C SER A 50 2.00 16.19 -6.47
N GLY A 51 3.10 15.44 -6.52
CA GLY A 51 4.21 15.49 -5.56
C GLY A 51 5.29 16.50 -5.96
N ASN A 52 6.31 16.65 -5.12
CA ASN A 52 7.42 17.56 -5.36
C ASN A 52 8.63 16.81 -5.94
N PHE A 53 8.87 16.94 -7.24
CA PHE A 53 10.01 16.26 -7.89
C PHE A 53 11.29 17.11 -7.79
N ASP A 54 12.34 16.54 -7.21
CA ASP A 54 13.64 17.20 -6.97
C ASP A 54 14.66 16.97 -8.11
N GLY A 55 14.42 16.00 -9.00
CA GLY A 55 15.35 15.62 -10.07
C GLY A 55 15.62 14.11 -10.10
N HIS A 56 15.46 13.46 -8.95
CA HIS A 56 15.56 12.00 -8.83
C HIS A 56 14.39 11.39 -8.05
N THR A 57 13.91 12.09 -7.02
CA THR A 57 12.90 11.58 -6.08
C THR A 57 11.64 12.42 -6.08
N CYS A 58 10.53 11.79 -5.68
CA CYS A 58 9.27 12.46 -5.43
C CYS A 58 9.05 12.70 -3.93
N GLY A 59 8.99 13.96 -3.52
CA GLY A 59 8.57 14.40 -2.20
C GLY A 59 7.05 14.30 -2.05
N ILE A 60 6.61 13.57 -1.03
CA ILE A 60 5.23 13.22 -0.76
C ILE A 60 4.89 13.59 0.68
N ASN A 61 3.97 14.54 0.84
CA ASN A 61 3.62 15.09 2.16
C ASN A 61 2.23 14.63 2.64
N ASP A 62 1.57 13.76 1.86
CA ASP A 62 0.21 13.29 2.09
C ASP A 62 0.14 11.76 1.98
N LEU A 63 -0.59 11.14 2.90
CA LEU A 63 -0.78 9.69 2.93
C LEU A 63 -1.49 9.17 1.67
N ASN A 64 -2.47 9.94 1.17
CA ASN A 64 -3.15 9.62 -0.08
C ASN A 64 -2.15 9.57 -1.24
N LYS A 65 -1.32 10.61 -1.38
CA LYS A 65 -0.31 10.69 -2.43
C LYS A 65 0.70 9.55 -2.34
N TYR A 66 1.06 9.12 -1.13
CA TYR A 66 1.92 7.97 -0.89
C TYR A 66 1.29 6.66 -1.42
N GLY A 67 0.02 6.41 -1.08
CA GLY A 67 -0.71 5.23 -1.58
C GLY A 67 -0.86 5.21 -3.10
N TRP A 68 -1.17 6.36 -3.70
CA TRP A 68 -1.23 6.52 -5.15
C TRP A 68 0.13 6.32 -5.79
N PHE A 69 1.19 6.89 -5.22
CA PHE A 69 2.54 6.77 -5.75
C PHE A 69 2.94 5.29 -5.84
N GLY A 70 2.76 4.52 -4.76
CA GLY A 70 3.07 3.09 -4.77
C GLY A 70 2.27 2.30 -5.80
N SER A 71 0.98 2.63 -5.95
CA SER A 71 0.11 1.98 -6.96
C SER A 71 0.59 2.25 -8.38
N TYR A 72 0.87 3.52 -8.71
CA TYR A 72 1.36 3.91 -10.04
C TYR A 72 2.77 3.38 -10.33
N CYS A 73 3.63 3.35 -9.33
CA CYS A 73 4.98 2.80 -9.42
C CYS A 73 4.95 1.31 -9.79
N ASN A 74 4.07 0.55 -9.13
CA ASN A 74 3.89 -0.86 -9.41
C ASN A 74 3.35 -1.13 -10.82
N LEU A 75 2.44 -0.29 -11.31
CA LEU A 75 1.90 -0.39 -12.67
C LEU A 75 2.95 -0.11 -13.76
N GLN A 76 3.93 0.77 -13.51
CA GLN A 76 4.91 1.19 -14.52
C GLN A 76 6.16 0.30 -14.58
N GLN A 77 6.56 -0.30 -13.46
CA GLN A 77 7.84 -1.05 -13.37
C GLN A 77 7.68 -2.47 -12.82
N TYR A 78 6.48 -2.90 -12.42
CA TYR A 78 6.29 -4.08 -11.55
C TYR A 78 7.19 -4.06 -10.30
N GLY A 79 7.68 -2.86 -9.93
CA GLY A 79 8.63 -2.64 -8.86
C GLY A 79 7.92 -2.16 -7.60
N THR A 80 8.56 -2.38 -6.45
CA THR A 80 8.16 -1.76 -5.19
C THR A 80 8.76 -0.35 -5.11
N PRO A 81 7.99 0.68 -4.76
CA PRO A 81 8.55 2.00 -4.51
C PRO A 81 9.54 1.92 -3.35
N VAL A 82 10.68 2.59 -3.48
CA VAL A 82 11.63 2.77 -2.39
C VAL A 82 11.41 4.16 -1.83
N CYS A 83 11.06 4.25 -0.55
CA CYS A 83 10.77 5.51 0.13
C CYS A 83 11.60 5.65 1.41
N TRP A 84 11.99 6.88 1.72
CA TRP A 84 12.69 7.25 2.94
C TRP A 84 12.25 8.63 3.43
N HIS A 85 12.72 8.97 4.62
CA HIS A 85 12.45 10.22 5.33
C HIS A 85 13.72 11.05 5.44
#